data_AF-A0A543CLQ0-F1
#
_entry.id   AF-A0A543CLQ0-F1
#
_cell.length_a   1.000
_cell.length_b   1.000
_cell.length_c   1.000
_cell.angle_alpha   90.00
_cell.angle_beta   90.00
_cell.angle_gamma   90.00
#
_symmetry.space_group_name_H-M   'P 1'
#
loop_
_entity.id
_entity.type
_entity.pdbx_description
1 polymer ?
#
loop_
_entity_poly.entity_id
_entity_poly.type
_entity_poly.pdbx_seq_one_letter_code
_entity_poly.pdbx_strand_id
1 'polypeptide(L)'
;MTTQSIVPGDLFARAQTIAGLRALADFLENNPNVPVREYGEEYTVFARREDDATERAEIDNIARALDETVTDETGDGGHYKVSKTFGRITYSAVHIPARDRAAHEAFMTYAPAFHAA
;
A
#
# COMPACT_ATOMS: atom_id res chain seq x y z
N MET A 1 -19.62 0.99 13.69
CA MET A 1 -18.19 0.62 13.76
C MET A 1 -18.08 -0.85 13.40
N THR A 2 -17.84 -1.14 12.13
CA THR A 2 -17.64 -2.51 11.67
C THR A 2 -16.15 -2.75 11.70
N THR A 3 -15.66 -3.39 12.76
CA THR A 3 -14.31 -3.97 12.74
C THR A 3 -14.33 -5.02 11.64
N GLN A 4 -13.66 -4.78 10.51
CA GLN A 4 -13.53 -5.80 9.48
C GLN A 4 -12.98 -7.07 10.14
N SER A 5 -13.73 -8.17 10.02
CA SER A 5 -13.33 -9.45 10.61
C SER A 5 -12.06 -9.90 9.90
N ILE A 6 -11.01 -10.19 10.66
CA ILE A 6 -9.77 -10.74 10.12
C ILE A 6 -10.13 -12.12 9.53
N VAL A 7 -10.03 -12.27 8.21
CA VAL A 7 -10.30 -13.55 7.54
C VAL A 7 -9.08 -14.44 7.76
N PRO A 8 -9.23 -15.76 8.01
CA PRO A 8 -8.10 -16.65 8.24
C PRO A 8 -6.98 -16.59 7.19
N GLY A 9 -7.33 -16.31 5.93
CA GLY A 9 -6.35 -16.07 4.85
C GLY A 9 -5.46 -14.85 5.10
N ASP A 10 -5.99 -13.79 5.72
CA ASP A 10 -5.23 -12.60 6.08
C ASP A 10 -4.21 -12.89 7.18
N LEU A 11 -4.55 -13.77 8.13
CA LEU A 11 -3.62 -14.18 9.19
C LEU A 11 -2.44 -14.95 8.62
N PHE A 12 -2.70 -15.85 7.66
CA PHE A 12 -1.64 -16.59 6.99
C PHE A 12 -0.75 -15.67 6.16
N ALA A 13 -1.35 -14.79 5.34
CA ALA A 13 -0.62 -13.80 4.55
C ALA A 13 0.23 -12.89 5.46
N ARG A 14 -0.35 -12.38 6.55
CA ARG A 14 0.37 -11.57 7.53
C ARG A 14 1.56 -12.31 8.15
N ALA A 15 1.38 -13.58 8.53
CA ALA A 15 2.46 -14.38 9.10
C ALA A 15 3.61 -14.57 8.10
N GLN A 16 3.29 -14.89 6.84
CA GLN A 16 4.28 -15.05 5.77
C GLN A 16 5.03 -13.75 5.47
N THR A 17 4.32 -12.63 5.35
CA THR A 17 4.94 -11.31 5.13
C THR A 17 5.91 -10.96 6.26
N ILE A 18 5.49 -11.12 7.52
CA ILE A 18 6.36 -10.82 8.66
C ILE A 18 7.59 -11.73 8.68
N ALA A 19 7.42 -13.02 8.42
CA ALA A 19 8.52 -13.97 8.36
C ALA A 19 9.53 -13.61 7.25
N GLY A 20 9.04 -13.29 6.05
CA GLY A 20 9.87 -12.88 4.92
C GLY A 20 10.64 -11.59 5.17
N LEU A 21 9.99 -10.56 5.75
CA LEU A 21 10.64 -9.28 6.09
C LEU A 21 11.77 -9.46 7.12
N ARG A 22 11.56 -10.30 8.13
CA ARG A 22 12.61 -10.63 9.12
C ARG A 22 13.76 -11.39 8.47
N ALA A 23 13.46 -12.41 7.67
CA ALA A 23 14.48 -13.17 6.96
C ALA A 23 15.30 -12.29 5.99
N LEU A 24 14.66 -11.32 5.32
CA LEU A 24 15.37 -10.36 4.48
C LEU A 24 16.29 -9.45 5.29
N ALA A 25 15.82 -8.94 6.43
CA ALA A 25 16.64 -8.13 7.33
C ALA A 25 17.89 -8.91 7.80
N ASP A 26 17.69 -10.15 8.28
CA ASP A 26 18.77 -11.02 8.72
C ASP A 26 19.75 -11.32 7.57
N PHE A 27 19.25 -11.55 6.35
CA PHE A 27 20.09 -11.78 5.18
C PHE A 27 20.96 -10.56 4.86
N LEU A 28 20.37 -9.36 4.84
CA LEU A 28 21.11 -8.13 4.52
C LEU A 28 22.15 -7.79 5.59
N GLU A 29 21.85 -8.03 6.87
CA GLU A 29 22.79 -7.85 7.97
C GLU A 29 24.03 -8.77 7.82
N ASN A 30 23.81 -10.02 7.43
CA ASN A 30 24.88 -11.02 7.28
C ASN A 30 25.65 -10.91 5.95
N ASN A 31 25.20 -10.09 5.00
CA ASN A 31 25.78 -10.00 3.66
C ASN A 31 26.05 -8.54 3.24
N PRO A 32 27.06 -7.85 3.83
CA PRO A 32 27.30 -6.42 3.62
C PRO A 32 27.67 -6.02 2.19
N ASN A 33 28.03 -6.98 1.35
CA ASN A 33 28.32 -6.74 -0.07
C ASN A 33 27.05 -6.73 -0.95
N VAL A 34 25.89 -7.12 -0.40
CA VAL A 34 24.61 -7.01 -1.10
C VAL A 34 24.07 -5.60 -0.90
N PRO A 35 23.84 -4.84 -1.97
CA PRO A 35 23.35 -3.47 -1.84
C PRO A 35 21.91 -3.44 -1.36
N VAL A 36 21.59 -2.45 -0.54
CA VAL A 36 20.21 -2.05 -0.25
C VAL A 36 19.79 -0.91 -1.19
N ARG A 37 18.48 -0.73 -1.37
CA ARG A 37 17.96 0.37 -2.18
C ARG A 37 18.24 1.70 -1.47
N GLU A 38 19.09 2.53 -2.06
CA GLU A 38 19.56 3.77 -1.43
C GLU A 38 18.39 4.70 -1.07
N TYR A 39 17.41 4.83 -1.95
CA TYR A 39 16.25 5.69 -1.77
C TYR A 39 15.12 5.06 -0.97
N GLY A 40 15.33 3.87 -0.40
CA GLY A 40 14.32 3.16 0.35
C GLY A 40 13.29 2.46 -0.54
N GLU A 41 12.26 1.94 0.11
CA GLU A 41 11.16 1.21 -0.54
C GLU A 41 9.84 1.46 0.19
N GLU A 42 8.75 1.44 -0.57
CA GLU A 42 7.39 1.55 -0.04
C GLU A 42 6.70 0.18 -0.05
N TYR A 43 6.18 -0.24 1.11
CA TYR A 43 5.30 -1.39 1.24
C TYR A 43 3.86 -0.90 1.22
N THR A 44 3.26 -0.92 0.03
CA THR A 44 1.91 -0.41 -0.21
C THR A 44 0.85 -1.49 -0.06
N VAL A 45 -0.20 -1.19 0.69
CA VAL A 45 -1.42 -1.99 0.82
C VAL A 45 -2.59 -1.15 0.31
N PHE A 46 -3.43 -1.74 -0.55
CA PHE A 46 -4.64 -1.08 -1.02
C PHE A 46 -5.84 -1.50 -0.17
N ALA A 47 -6.76 -0.56 0.08
CA ALA A 47 -8.04 -0.85 0.71
C ALA A 47 -8.79 -1.94 -0.08
N ARG A 48 -9.60 -2.74 0.62
CA ARG A 48 -10.37 -3.81 -0.03
C ARG A 48 -11.41 -3.23 -0.96
N ARG A 49 -11.46 -3.74 -2.19
CA ARG A 49 -12.33 -3.24 -3.25
C ARG A 49 -13.81 -3.46 -2.91
N GLU A 50 -14.44 -2.45 -2.35
CA GLU A 50 -15.87 -2.40 -2.03
C GLU A 50 -16.46 -1.11 -2.62
N ASP A 51 -16.65 -0.09 -1.79
CA ASP A 51 -17.08 1.25 -2.16
C ASP A 51 -16.20 2.32 -1.50
N ASP A 52 -16.14 3.52 -2.10
CA ASP A 52 -15.22 4.59 -1.66
C ASP A 52 -15.41 4.96 -0.17
N ALA A 53 -16.63 4.91 0.37
CA ALA A 53 -16.85 5.28 1.77
C ALA A 53 -16.30 4.20 2.72
N THR A 54 -16.52 2.93 2.39
CA THR A 54 -15.99 1.81 3.17
C THR A 54 -14.47 1.73 3.08
N GLU A 55 -13.91 1.96 1.88
CA GLU A 55 -12.46 1.98 1.67
C GLU A 55 -11.78 3.13 2.42
N ARG A 56 -12.35 4.35 2.42
CA ARG A 56 -11.83 5.46 3.24
C ARG A 56 -11.86 5.14 4.74
N ALA A 57 -12.95 4.55 5.23
CA ALA A 57 -13.05 4.14 6.62
C ALA A 57 -12.01 3.06 6.99
N GLU A 58 -11.64 2.19 6.06
CA GLU A 58 -10.52 1.24 6.24
C GLU A 58 -9.19 1.98 6.43
N ILE A 59 -8.90 2.98 5.59
CA ILE A 59 -7.70 3.83 5.73
C ILE A 59 -7.70 4.58 7.07
N ASP A 60 -8.85 5.12 7.51
CA ASP A 60 -8.98 5.78 8.83
C ASP A 60 -8.69 4.82 10.00
N ASN A 61 -9.13 3.56 9.87
CA ASN A 61 -8.83 2.53 10.87
C ASN A 61 -7.35 2.21 10.94
N ILE A 62 -6.68 2.12 9.79
CA ILE A 62 -5.23 1.90 9.69
C ILE A 62 -4.48 3.11 10.27
N ALA A 63 -4.90 4.33 9.95
CA ALA A 63 -4.28 5.55 10.46
C ALA A 63 -4.28 5.60 11.99
N ARG A 64 -5.41 5.23 12.61
CA ARG A 64 -5.50 5.09 14.08
C ARG A 64 -4.58 4.00 14.64
N ALA A 65 -4.44 2.87 13.94
CA ALA A 65 -3.57 1.78 14.35
C ALA A 65 -2.07 2.14 14.22
N LEU A 66 -1.73 3.00 13.26
CA LEU A 66 -0.39 3.52 13.04
C LEU A 66 -0.06 4.71 13.95
N ASP A 67 -1.05 5.33 14.59
CA ASP A 67 -0.92 6.63 15.26
C ASP A 67 -0.41 7.71 14.29
N GLU A 68 -1.03 7.77 13.11
CA GLU A 68 -0.69 8.70 12.03
C GLU A 68 -1.94 9.39 11.50
N THR A 69 -1.76 10.47 10.75
CA THR A 69 -2.85 11.22 10.10
C THR A 69 -2.96 10.86 8.62
N VAL A 70 -4.19 10.73 8.13
CA VAL A 70 -4.45 10.52 6.71
C VAL A 70 -4.12 11.78 5.90
N THR A 71 -3.51 11.59 4.75
CA THR A 71 -3.36 12.60 3.70
C THR A 71 -4.47 12.39 2.67
N ASP A 72 -5.31 13.42 2.47
CA ASP A 72 -6.36 13.42 1.45
C ASP A 72 -5.92 14.25 0.25
N GLU A 73 -5.38 13.57 -0.76
CA GLU A 73 -4.99 14.18 -2.04
C GLU A 73 -6.07 13.97 -3.11
N THR A 74 -7.23 13.40 -2.75
CA THR A 74 -8.24 13.01 -3.74
C THR A 74 -8.76 14.21 -4.50
N GLY A 75 -8.85 15.39 -3.87
CA GLY A 75 -9.25 16.66 -4.50
C GLY A 75 -8.44 17.04 -5.75
N ASP A 76 -7.17 16.63 -5.80
CA ASP A 76 -6.23 16.96 -6.88
C ASP A 76 -5.93 15.75 -7.80
N GLY A 77 -6.78 14.71 -7.74
CA GLY A 77 -6.58 13.46 -8.49
C GLY A 77 -5.53 12.53 -7.88
N GLY A 78 -5.11 12.80 -6.64
CA GLY A 78 -4.24 11.95 -5.84
C GLY A 78 -5.02 10.85 -5.09
N HIS A 79 -4.49 10.42 -3.95
CA HIS A 79 -5.05 9.29 -3.21
C HIS A 79 -5.44 9.69 -1.78
N TYR A 80 -6.32 8.88 -1.18
CA TYR A 80 -6.59 8.96 0.25
C TYR A 80 -5.69 7.93 0.95
N LYS A 81 -4.65 8.38 1.65
CA LYS A 81 -3.59 7.48 2.13
C LYS A 81 -3.06 7.82 3.50
N VAL A 82 -2.55 6.81 4.21
CA VAL A 82 -1.74 6.98 5.41
C VAL A 82 -0.43 6.23 5.27
N SER A 83 0.66 6.81 5.76
CA SER A 83 1.97 6.20 5.67
C SER A 83 2.73 6.34 6.99
N LYS A 84 3.57 5.35 7.31
CA LYS A 84 4.49 5.39 8.46
C LYS A 84 5.85 4.87 8.04
N THR A 85 6.90 5.62 8.37
CA THR A 85 8.27 5.33 7.94
C THR A 85 9.11 4.72 9.06
N PHE A 86 9.76 3.59 8.76
CA PHE A 86 10.71 2.87 9.59
C PHE A 86 12.10 2.94 8.94
N GLY A 87 12.91 3.94 9.31
CA GLY A 87 14.18 4.20 8.64
C GLY A 87 13.95 4.58 7.17
N ARG A 88 14.39 3.71 6.24
CA ARG A 88 14.19 3.90 4.78
C ARG A 88 13.02 3.09 4.20
N ILE A 89 12.24 2.40 5.04
CA ILE A 89 11.10 1.60 4.60
C ILE A 89 9.81 2.29 5.02
N THR A 90 8.92 2.57 4.07
CA THR A 90 7.64 3.22 4.35
C THR A 90 6.51 2.20 4.19
N TYR A 91 5.72 1.99 5.25
CA TYR A 91 4.42 1.32 5.13
C TYR A 91 3.40 2.35 4.63
N SER A 92 2.58 1.98 3.66
CA SER A 92 1.58 2.88 3.08
C SER A 92 0.27 2.13 2.86
N ALA A 93 -0.84 2.69 3.33
CA ALA A 93 -2.18 2.19 3.05
C ALA A 93 -2.93 3.22 2.20
N VAL A 94 -3.47 2.79 1.06
CA VAL A 94 -3.96 3.67 0.01
C VAL A 94 -5.38 3.28 -0.43
N HIS A 95 -6.27 4.25 -0.47
CA HIS A 95 -7.54 4.20 -1.19
C HIS A 95 -7.43 5.05 -2.45
N ILE A 96 -7.81 4.44 -3.59
CA ILE A 96 -7.89 5.10 -4.90
C ILE A 96 -9.37 5.27 -5.22
N PRO A 97 -9.88 6.51 -5.33
CA PRO A 97 -11.29 6.75 -5.64
C PRO A 97 -11.75 6.07 -6.93
N ALA A 98 -12.99 5.62 -6.98
CA ALA A 98 -13.55 4.96 -8.16
C ALA A 98 -13.42 5.79 -9.45
N ARG A 99 -13.56 7.12 -9.33
CA ARG A 99 -13.39 8.06 -10.46
C ARG A 99 -11.97 8.04 -11.03
N ASP A 100 -10.96 7.98 -10.15
CA ASP A 100 -9.55 8.06 -10.54
C ASP A 100 -9.12 6.73 -11.16
N ARG A 101 -9.63 5.63 -10.62
CA ARG A 101 -9.52 4.31 -11.24
C ARG A 101 -10.15 4.27 -12.64
N ALA A 102 -11.36 4.81 -12.82
CA ALA A 102 -12.02 4.87 -14.12
C ALA A 102 -11.25 5.74 -15.12
N ALA A 103 -10.70 6.88 -14.66
CA ALA A 103 -9.85 7.73 -15.48
C ALA A 103 -8.56 7.01 -15.90
N HIS A 104 -7.93 6.27 -14.98
CA HIS A 104 -6.75 5.46 -15.28
C HIS A 104 -7.06 4.32 -16.26
N GLU A 105 -8.17 3.59 -16.08
CA GLU A 105 -8.62 2.53 -17.00
C GLU A 105 -8.90 3.10 -18.40
N ALA A 106 -9.54 4.26 -18.49
CA ALA A 106 -9.73 4.97 -19.75
C ALA A 106 -8.38 5.35 -20.39
N PHE A 107 -7.47 5.96 -19.62
CA PHE A 107 -6.13 6.31 -20.10
C PHE A 107 -5.38 5.10 -20.65
N MET A 108 -5.36 3.98 -19.92
CA MET A 108 -4.69 2.74 -20.35
C MET A 108 -5.31 2.13 -21.61
N THR A 109 -6.60 2.37 -21.87
CA THR A 109 -7.30 1.91 -23.09
C THR A 109 -6.99 2.78 -24.30
N TYR A 110 -6.73 4.08 -24.11
CA TYR A 110 -6.39 5.02 -25.19
C TYR A 110 -4.89 5.21 -25.39
N ALA A 111 -4.07 4.79 -24.43
CA ALA A 111 -2.62 4.83 -24.56
C ALA A 111 -2.22 3.93 -25.75
N PRO A 112 -1.47 4.44 -26.74
CA PRO A 112 -1.00 3.60 -27.83
C PRO A 112 -0.18 2.45 -27.23
N ALA A 113 -0.57 1.23 -27.55
CA ALA A 113 0.21 0.05 -27.23
C ALA A 113 1.54 0.14 -27.99
N PHE A 114 2.57 0.71 -27.34
CA PHE A 114 3.93 0.61 -27.83
C PHE A 114 4.41 -0.83 -27.63
N HIS A 115 3.95 -1.73 -28.50
CA HIS A 115 4.66 -2.96 -28.78
C HIS A 115 5.80 -2.62 -29.74
N ALA A 116 7.00 -2.45 -29.19
CA ALA A 116 8.22 -2.54 -29.97
C ALA A 116 8.35 -3.99 -30.48
N ALA A 117 8.43 -4.12 -31.81
CA ALA A 117 8.73 -5.35 -32.51
C ALA A 117 10.22 -5.73 -32.39
#